data_AF-A0A1I8BTJ2-F1
#
_entry.id   AF-A0A1I8BTJ2-F1
#
_cell.length_a   1.000
_cell.length_b   1.000
_cell.length_c   1.000
_cell.angle_alpha   90.00
_cell.angle_beta   90.00
_cell.angle_gamma   90.00
#
_symmetry.space_group_name_H-M   'P 1'
#
loop_
_entity.id
_entity.type
_entity.pdbx_description
1 polymer ?
#
loop_
_entity_poly.entity_id
_entity_poly.type
_entity_poly.pdbx_seq_one_letter_code
_entity_poly.pdbx_strand_id
1 'polypeptide(L)'
;MSNRSQIIRRITRRSCFRHFCQRSIKIFKKHLLLSLTISSVFVGLIIGFTLRGMHLSQESIRLINFPGTRNIYATLAQMDAKESGQMSLFTVGYYVITTLFATMTGILLVLLIHPGDPAIKQELAYLEIQHNPISPLDTFLDVIRNMFPENVIQATMQRTQTKYYFPSNKRTGKYKTDNSSLGNDFNLIYRKKIENINGMNILGIVISQLGERARIIVEFFIILEAVIMQLVGTFMWLTPLGIVSLIAGNLLELTDLSDTAATLLLYVFTVLSALFIHTFLTMPLIYFLFTRKNPLKVF
;
A
#
# COMPACT_ATOMS: atom_id res chain seq x y z
N MET A 1 22.21 -6.95 63.90
CA MET A 1 22.48 -7.55 62.57
C MET A 1 21.42 -7.22 61.49
N SER A 2 20.45 -6.32 61.71
CA SER A 2 19.33 -6.08 60.77
C SER A 2 19.60 -5.04 59.66
N ASN A 3 20.50 -4.07 59.88
CA ASN A 3 20.64 -2.92 58.97
C ASN A 3 21.59 -3.16 57.78
N ARG A 4 22.58 -4.06 57.91
CA ARG A 4 23.54 -4.36 56.82
C ARG A 4 22.93 -5.21 55.70
N SER A 5 21.99 -6.11 56.00
CA SER A 5 21.34 -6.97 54.99
C SER A 5 20.34 -6.21 54.11
N GLN A 6 19.68 -5.18 54.65
CA GLN A 6 18.78 -4.31 53.87
C GLN A 6 19.54 -3.38 52.92
N ILE A 7 20.69 -2.85 53.32
CA ILE A 7 21.52 -1.98 52.49
C ILE A 7 22.13 -2.78 51.32
N ILE A 8 22.64 -3.99 51.58
CA ILE A 8 23.17 -4.86 50.53
C ILE A 8 22.07 -5.22 49.52
N ARG A 9 20.86 -5.63 49.97
CA ARG A 9 19.73 -5.91 49.08
C ARG A 9 19.30 -4.70 48.22
N ARG A 10 19.39 -3.46 48.74
CA ARG A 10 19.11 -2.23 47.96
C ARG A 10 20.18 -1.94 46.91
N ILE A 11 21.45 -2.25 47.19
CA ILE A 11 22.57 -2.07 46.25
C ILE A 11 22.55 -3.13 45.15
N THR A 12 22.26 -4.40 45.47
CA THR A 12 22.15 -5.48 44.46
C THR A 12 20.95 -5.28 43.53
N ARG A 13 19.80 -4.80 44.03
CA ARG A 13 18.63 -4.46 43.18
C ARG A 13 18.92 -3.29 42.23
N ARG A 14 19.62 -2.25 42.68
CA ARG A 14 20.00 -1.11 41.83
C ARG A 14 21.03 -1.50 40.76
N SER A 15 21.95 -2.40 41.07
CA SER A 15 22.94 -2.91 40.11
C SER A 15 22.31 -3.80 39.04
N CYS A 16 21.39 -4.71 39.44
CA CYS A 16 20.66 -5.57 38.51
C CYS A 16 19.71 -4.78 37.59
N PHE A 17 19.01 -3.76 38.11
CA PHE A 17 18.16 -2.87 37.30
C PHE A 17 18.98 -2.01 36.33
N ARG A 18 20.16 -1.51 36.73
CA ARG A 18 21.07 -0.79 35.82
C ARG A 18 21.60 -1.70 34.71
N HIS A 19 21.93 -2.95 35.02
CA HIS A 19 22.37 -3.93 34.02
C HIS A 19 21.24 -4.35 33.07
N PHE A 20 20.02 -4.55 33.59
CA PHE A 20 18.83 -4.82 32.78
C PHE A 20 18.50 -3.61 31.88
N CYS A 21 18.51 -2.40 32.43
CA CYS A 21 18.26 -1.16 31.69
C CYS A 21 19.36 -0.89 30.64
N GLN A 22 20.64 -1.13 30.93
CA GLN A 22 21.74 -1.02 29.96
C GLN A 22 21.68 -2.08 28.85
N ARG A 23 21.24 -3.31 29.17
CA ARG A 23 21.05 -4.39 28.20
C ARG A 23 19.83 -4.12 27.31
N SER A 24 18.74 -3.63 27.89
CA SER A 24 17.57 -3.13 27.16
C SER A 24 17.91 -1.92 26.30
N ILE A 25 18.73 -0.97 26.75
CA ILE A 25 19.19 0.18 25.94
C ILE A 25 20.09 -0.25 24.77
N LYS A 26 20.93 -1.28 24.94
CA LYS A 26 21.73 -1.84 23.83
C LYS A 26 20.86 -2.60 22.81
N ILE A 27 19.87 -3.35 23.27
CA ILE A 27 18.88 -4.04 22.41
C ILE A 27 17.99 -3.00 21.72
N PHE A 28 17.58 -1.96 22.44
CA PHE A 28 16.76 -0.85 21.94
C PHE A 28 17.51 -0.01 20.92
N LYS A 29 18.84 0.17 21.02
CA LYS A 29 19.61 0.80 19.94
C LYS A 29 19.72 -0.08 18.68
N LYS A 30 19.73 -1.41 18.84
CA LYS A 30 19.80 -2.37 17.72
C LYS A 30 18.47 -2.52 16.98
N HIS A 31 17.35 -2.37 17.68
CA HIS A 31 15.99 -2.44 17.13
C HIS A 31 15.22 -1.12 17.33
N LEU A 32 15.94 0.00 17.35
CA LEU A 32 15.40 1.33 17.72
C LEU A 32 14.28 1.75 16.79
N LEU A 33 14.50 1.55 15.50
CA LEU A 33 13.55 1.90 14.46
C LEU A 33 12.25 1.10 14.60
N LEU A 34 12.34 -0.21 14.83
CA LEU A 34 11.18 -1.07 15.04
C LEU A 34 10.40 -0.68 16.30
N SER A 35 11.10 -0.36 17.39
CA SER A 35 10.42 0.07 18.62
C SER A 35 9.77 1.44 18.47
N LEU A 36 10.41 2.36 17.72
CA LEU A 36 9.84 3.67 17.40
C LEU A 36 8.58 3.55 16.55
N THR A 37 8.55 2.66 15.56
CA THR A 37 7.37 2.47 14.71
C THR A 37 6.20 1.82 15.46
N ILE A 38 6.48 0.87 16.37
CA ILE A 38 5.43 0.31 17.24
C ILE A 38 4.89 1.39 18.18
N SER A 39 5.78 2.16 18.83
CA SER A 39 5.36 3.24 19.72
C SER A 39 4.60 4.35 18.99
N SER A 40 4.95 4.66 17.73
CA SER A 40 4.26 5.69 16.95
C SER A 40 2.80 5.34 16.66
N VAL A 41 2.47 4.06 16.51
CA VAL A 41 1.07 3.63 16.32
C VAL A 41 0.23 3.99 17.55
N PHE A 42 0.71 3.65 18.75
CA PHE A 42 0.01 3.98 19.99
C PHE A 42 -0.11 5.49 20.21
N VAL A 43 0.97 6.24 19.97
CA VAL A 43 0.97 7.70 20.10
C VAL A 43 0.00 8.34 19.09
N GLY A 44 -0.02 7.87 17.84
CA GLY A 44 -0.95 8.33 16.80
C GLY A 44 -2.42 8.12 17.19
N LEU A 45 -2.75 6.95 17.75
CA LEU A 45 -4.10 6.66 18.24
C LEU A 45 -4.51 7.61 19.37
N ILE A 46 -3.66 7.80 20.38
CA ILE A 46 -3.95 8.68 21.52
C ILE A 46 -4.14 10.13 21.04
N ILE A 47 -3.25 10.63 20.18
CA ILE A 47 -3.33 11.98 19.65
C ILE A 47 -4.59 12.15 18.79
N GLY A 48 -4.89 11.19 17.91
CA GLY A 48 -6.08 11.25 17.05
C GLY A 48 -7.39 11.28 17.85
N PHE A 49 -7.54 10.43 18.89
CA PHE A 49 -8.71 10.48 19.76
C PHE A 49 -8.82 11.78 20.56
N THR A 50 -7.68 12.32 21.01
CA THR A 50 -7.66 13.58 21.77
C THR A 50 -8.05 14.77 20.89
N LEU A 51 -7.46 14.88 19.69
CA LEU A 51 -7.73 15.96 18.75
C LEU A 51 -9.19 15.92 18.24
N ARG A 52 -9.80 14.74 18.18
CA ARG A 52 -11.19 14.61 17.75
C ARG A 52 -12.16 15.39 18.64
N GLY A 53 -11.92 15.40 19.96
CA GLY A 53 -12.72 16.17 20.92
C GLY A 53 -12.67 17.68 20.70
N MET A 54 -11.75 18.18 19.88
CA MET A 54 -11.53 19.61 19.64
C MET A 54 -12.22 20.14 18.38
N HIS A 55 -12.96 19.32 17.63
CA HIS A 55 -13.71 19.70 16.41
C HIS A 55 -12.90 20.61 15.45
N LEU A 56 -11.76 20.11 14.96
CA LEU A 56 -10.88 20.88 14.06
C LEU A 56 -11.50 21.13 12.69
N SER A 57 -11.08 22.21 12.04
CA SER A 57 -11.44 22.52 10.66
C SER A 57 -10.76 21.57 9.65
N GLN A 58 -11.37 21.42 8.47
CA GLN A 58 -10.88 20.53 7.40
C GLN A 58 -9.45 20.86 6.93
N GLU A 59 -9.07 22.15 6.93
CA GLU A 59 -7.70 22.56 6.55
C GLU A 59 -6.66 22.14 7.61
N SER A 60 -7.02 22.17 8.90
CA SER A 60 -6.14 21.69 9.97
C SER A 60 -5.95 20.18 9.90
N ILE A 61 -6.99 19.42 9.55
CA ILE A 61 -6.91 17.96 9.36
C ILE A 61 -5.95 17.62 8.23
N ARG A 62 -6.05 18.33 7.08
CA ARG A 62 -5.11 18.16 5.96
C ARG A 62 -3.67 18.46 6.35
N LEU A 63 -3.43 19.51 7.13
CA LEU A 63 -2.09 19.84 7.63
C LEU A 63 -1.52 18.74 8.53
N ILE A 64 -2.37 18.17 9.40
CA ILE A 64 -1.99 17.05 10.28
C ILE A 64 -1.67 15.79 9.47
N ASN A 65 -2.39 15.52 8.37
CA ASN A 65 -2.17 14.36 7.48
C ASN A 65 -0.99 14.52 6.50
N PHE A 66 -0.52 15.75 6.27
CA PHE A 66 0.48 16.06 5.25
C PHE A 66 1.83 15.31 5.39
N PRO A 67 2.47 15.23 6.57
CA PRO A 67 3.74 14.52 6.68
C PRO A 67 3.61 12.99 6.49
N GLY A 68 2.48 12.40 6.90
CA GLY A 68 2.20 10.98 6.71
C GLY A 68 2.09 10.59 5.24
N THR A 69 1.27 11.31 4.47
CA THR A 69 1.04 11.01 3.04
C THR A 69 2.34 11.07 2.22
N ARG A 70 3.16 12.11 2.40
CA ARG A 70 4.45 12.24 1.71
C ARG A 70 5.41 11.10 2.00
N ASN A 71 5.43 10.62 3.24
CA ASN A 71 6.33 9.55 3.66
C ASN A 71 5.94 8.20 3.03
N ILE A 72 4.64 7.93 2.86
CA ILE A 72 4.16 6.72 2.18
C ILE A 72 4.69 6.65 0.74
N TYR A 73 4.61 7.74 -0.02
CA TYR A 73 5.14 7.77 -1.40
C TYR A 73 6.65 7.53 -1.44
N ALA A 74 7.39 8.07 -0.47
CA ALA A 74 8.82 7.82 -0.34
C ALA A 74 9.14 6.36 0.02
N THR A 75 8.26 5.66 0.77
CA THR A 75 8.39 4.22 1.07
C THR A 75 7.99 3.31 -0.09
N LEU A 76 6.95 3.66 -0.84
CA LEU A 76 6.49 2.86 -1.99
C LEU A 76 7.47 2.91 -3.17
N ALA A 77 8.27 3.97 -3.27
CA ALA A 77 9.33 4.08 -4.27
C ALA A 77 10.51 3.10 -4.03
N GLN A 78 10.52 2.34 -2.93
CA GLN A 78 11.65 1.50 -2.48
C GLN A 78 11.51 0.02 -2.88
N MET A 79 10.61 -0.33 -3.80
CA MET A 79 10.45 -1.73 -4.21
C MET A 79 11.64 -2.17 -5.07
N ASP A 80 12.49 -3.02 -4.50
CA ASP A 80 13.58 -3.67 -5.20
C ASP A 80 13.06 -4.66 -6.25
N ALA A 81 13.49 -4.49 -7.49
CA ALA A 81 13.36 -5.48 -8.56
C ALA A 81 14.75 -6.03 -8.88
N LYS A 82 15.26 -6.91 -8.02
CA LYS A 82 16.58 -7.52 -8.19
C LYS A 82 16.49 -9.03 -8.10
N GLU A 83 16.58 -9.69 -9.25
CA GLU A 83 17.67 -10.58 -9.64
C GLU A 83 17.38 -11.18 -11.04
N SER A 84 18.43 -11.35 -11.83
CA SER A 84 18.41 -11.65 -13.26
C SER A 84 18.60 -13.15 -13.56
N GLY A 85 18.06 -13.56 -14.70
CA GLY A 85 18.64 -14.57 -15.57
C GLY A 85 17.98 -15.94 -15.57
N GLN A 86 18.15 -16.71 -14.49
CA GLN A 86 17.76 -18.13 -14.47
C GLN A 86 17.08 -18.57 -13.17
N MET A 87 17.58 -18.11 -12.01
CA MET A 87 16.86 -18.27 -10.75
C MET A 87 15.59 -17.42 -10.70
N SER A 88 15.55 -16.31 -11.44
CA SER A 88 14.41 -15.41 -11.51
C SER A 88 13.15 -16.09 -12.05
N LEU A 89 13.25 -17.03 -13.00
CA LEU A 89 12.06 -17.71 -13.54
C LEU A 89 11.38 -18.59 -12.49
N PHE A 90 12.16 -19.35 -11.73
CA PHE A 90 11.63 -20.17 -10.62
C PHE A 90 11.10 -19.30 -9.48
N THR A 91 11.79 -18.22 -9.16
CA THR A 91 11.36 -17.25 -8.14
C THR A 91 10.06 -16.54 -8.55
N VAL A 92 9.95 -16.10 -9.81
CA VAL A 92 8.73 -15.50 -10.36
C VAL A 92 7.60 -16.52 -10.36
N GLY A 93 7.86 -17.75 -10.79
CA GLY A 93 6.87 -18.84 -10.75
C GLY A 93 6.37 -19.10 -9.33
N TYR A 94 7.28 -19.17 -8.35
CA TYR A 94 6.93 -19.29 -6.94
C TYR A 94 6.07 -18.11 -6.47
N TYR A 95 6.46 -16.87 -6.76
CA TYR A 95 5.68 -15.68 -6.38
C TYR A 95 4.30 -15.64 -7.01
N VAL A 96 4.16 -16.01 -8.28
CA VAL A 96 2.85 -16.08 -8.95
C VAL A 96 1.97 -17.11 -8.26
N ILE A 97 2.50 -18.31 -8.01
CA ILE A 97 1.75 -19.39 -7.35
C ILE A 97 1.33 -18.97 -5.93
N THR A 98 2.25 -18.45 -5.12
CA THR A 98 1.93 -18.03 -3.74
C THR A 98 0.93 -16.89 -3.73
N THR A 99 1.02 -15.94 -4.67
CA THR A 99 0.08 -14.83 -4.81
C THR A 99 -1.32 -15.30 -5.22
N LEU A 100 -1.41 -16.27 -6.13
CA LEU A 100 -2.69 -16.89 -6.49
C LEU A 100 -3.33 -17.57 -5.28
N PHE A 101 -2.58 -18.36 -4.52
CA PHE A 101 -3.11 -18.98 -3.31
C PHE A 101 -3.51 -17.93 -2.24
N ALA A 102 -2.70 -16.89 -2.04
CA ALA A 102 -3.01 -15.80 -1.11
C ALA A 102 -4.32 -15.08 -1.49
N THR A 103 -4.47 -14.72 -2.78
CA THR A 103 -5.67 -14.04 -3.28
C THR A 103 -6.90 -14.94 -3.22
N MET A 104 -6.77 -16.23 -3.53
CA MET A 104 -7.87 -17.19 -3.34
C MET A 104 -8.32 -17.27 -1.87
N THR A 105 -7.39 -17.40 -0.93
CA THR A 105 -7.74 -17.42 0.51
C THR A 105 -8.36 -16.10 0.98
N GLY A 106 -7.84 -14.96 0.51
CA GLY A 106 -8.37 -13.64 0.85
C GLY A 106 -9.79 -13.42 0.32
N ILE A 107 -10.02 -13.71 -0.96
CA ILE A 107 -11.34 -13.61 -1.59
C ILE A 107 -12.34 -14.53 -0.90
N LEU A 108 -11.95 -15.78 -0.65
CA LEU A 108 -12.81 -16.75 0.04
C LEU A 108 -13.21 -16.25 1.43
N LEU A 109 -12.28 -15.72 2.22
CA LEU A 109 -12.60 -15.21 3.56
C LEU A 109 -13.45 -13.94 3.52
N VAL A 110 -13.17 -13.02 2.60
CA VAL A 110 -13.99 -11.80 2.42
C VAL A 110 -15.41 -12.16 2.00
N LEU A 111 -15.58 -13.15 1.13
CA LEU A 111 -16.91 -13.65 0.70
C LEU A 111 -17.60 -14.51 1.75
N LEU A 112 -16.91 -15.01 2.78
CA LEU A 112 -17.56 -15.72 3.88
C LEU A 112 -18.00 -14.74 4.97
N ILE A 113 -17.10 -13.85 5.38
CA ILE A 113 -17.33 -12.94 6.52
C ILE A 113 -18.15 -11.72 6.10
N HIS A 114 -18.11 -11.32 4.82
CA HIS A 114 -18.76 -10.12 4.30
C HIS A 114 -18.53 -8.87 5.17
N PRO A 115 -17.26 -8.43 5.36
CA PRO A 115 -16.99 -7.23 6.14
C PRO A 115 -17.55 -6.00 5.41
N GLY A 116 -18.45 -5.25 6.04
CA GLY A 116 -19.10 -4.09 5.43
C GLY A 116 -20.61 -4.02 5.70
N ASP A 117 -21.20 -2.84 5.52
CA ASP A 117 -22.65 -2.70 5.43
C ASP A 117 -23.10 -2.90 3.97
N PRO A 118 -23.97 -3.89 3.66
CA PRO A 118 -24.50 -4.09 2.31
C PRO A 118 -25.37 -2.94 1.80
N ALA A 119 -25.94 -2.10 2.68
CA ALA A 119 -26.75 -0.94 2.27
C ALA A 119 -25.92 0.12 1.53
N ILE A 120 -24.67 0.32 1.94
CA ILE A 120 -23.74 1.29 1.35
C ILE A 120 -23.33 0.87 -0.09
N LYS A 121 -23.34 -0.43 -0.40
CA LYS A 121 -23.00 -0.94 -1.74
C LYS A 121 -23.95 -0.49 -2.83
N GLN A 122 -25.24 -0.30 -2.53
CA GLN A 122 -26.23 0.09 -3.54
C GLN A 122 -26.09 1.56 -3.96
N GLU A 123 -25.81 2.46 -3.03
CA GLU A 123 -25.57 3.88 -3.37
C GLU A 123 -24.25 4.09 -4.12
N LEU A 124 -23.18 3.40 -3.71
CA LEU A 124 -21.88 3.46 -4.41
C LEU A 124 -21.94 2.83 -5.80
N ALA A 125 -22.63 1.70 -5.97
CA ALA A 125 -22.78 1.07 -7.29
C ALA A 125 -23.51 1.98 -8.29
N TYR A 126 -24.46 2.80 -7.82
CA TYR A 126 -25.14 3.78 -8.66
C TYR A 126 -24.21 4.93 -9.10
N LEU A 127 -23.36 5.43 -8.21
CA LEU A 127 -22.37 6.48 -8.52
C LEU A 127 -21.24 5.98 -9.43
N GLU A 128 -20.82 4.74 -9.28
CA GLU A 128 -19.71 4.14 -10.03
C GLU A 128 -20.04 3.91 -11.51
N ILE A 129 -21.30 3.52 -11.81
CA ILE A 129 -21.81 3.40 -13.18
C ILE A 129 -21.80 4.76 -13.91
N GLN A 130 -21.96 5.86 -13.18
CA GLN A 130 -22.10 7.19 -13.78
C GLN A 130 -20.76 7.85 -14.13
N HIS A 131 -19.65 7.45 -13.49
CA HIS A 131 -18.40 8.23 -13.56
C HIS A 131 -17.18 7.55 -14.19
N ASN A 132 -17.14 6.22 -14.36
CA ASN A 132 -15.99 5.54 -14.99
C ASN A 132 -16.29 4.07 -15.39
N PRO A 133 -16.89 3.78 -16.56
CA PRO A 133 -16.95 2.41 -17.06
C PRO A 133 -15.57 1.99 -17.58
N ILE A 134 -14.66 1.63 -16.69
CA ILE A 134 -13.34 1.14 -17.08
C ILE A 134 -13.49 -0.32 -17.50
N SER A 135 -13.24 -0.63 -18.77
CA SER A 135 -13.19 -2.00 -19.23
C SER A 135 -11.93 -2.72 -18.71
N PRO A 136 -12.04 -3.95 -18.17
CA PRO A 136 -10.88 -4.75 -17.77
C PRO A 136 -9.90 -4.99 -18.93
N LEU A 137 -10.43 -5.15 -20.15
CA LEU A 137 -9.62 -5.32 -21.36
C LEU A 137 -8.76 -4.08 -21.64
N ASP A 138 -9.33 -2.88 -21.53
CA ASP A 138 -8.57 -1.65 -21.75
C ASP A 138 -7.49 -1.47 -20.68
N THR A 139 -7.77 -1.85 -19.43
CA THR A 139 -6.77 -1.85 -18.35
C THR A 139 -5.60 -2.79 -18.67
N PHE A 140 -5.90 -4.00 -19.17
CA PHE A 140 -4.88 -4.95 -19.60
C PHE A 140 -4.07 -4.42 -20.80
N LEU A 141 -4.73 -3.82 -21.79
CA LEU A 141 -4.07 -3.20 -22.93
C LEU A 141 -3.20 -2.01 -22.51
N ASP A 142 -3.62 -1.24 -21.50
CA ASP A 142 -2.82 -0.16 -20.93
C ASP A 142 -1.57 -0.70 -20.23
N VAL A 143 -1.63 -1.84 -19.55
CA VAL A 143 -0.43 -2.52 -19.00
C VAL A 143 0.55 -2.88 -20.10
N ILE A 144 0.07 -3.45 -21.23
CA ILE A 144 0.93 -3.80 -22.37
C ILE A 144 1.56 -2.55 -23.00
N ARG A 145 0.79 -1.48 -23.23
CA ARG A 145 1.30 -0.20 -23.76
C ARG A 145 2.34 0.42 -22.84
N ASN A 146 2.11 0.32 -21.53
CA ASN A 146 3.05 0.80 -20.53
C ASN A 146 4.32 -0.05 -20.47
N MET A 147 4.26 -1.35 -20.80
CA MET A 147 5.45 -2.21 -20.94
C MET A 147 6.35 -1.81 -22.11
N PHE A 148 5.79 -1.24 -23.19
CA PHE A 148 6.53 -0.77 -24.37
C PHE A 148 6.20 0.69 -24.69
N PRO A 149 6.69 1.65 -23.88
CA PRO A 149 6.36 3.05 -24.10
C PRO A 149 7.05 3.58 -25.35
N GLU A 150 6.33 4.43 -26.07
CA GLU A 150 6.86 5.12 -27.27
C GLU A 150 8.03 6.06 -26.93
N ASN A 151 8.11 6.53 -25.69
CA ASN A 151 9.18 7.41 -25.20
C ASN A 151 9.61 7.04 -23.77
N VAL A 152 10.87 6.66 -23.62
CA VAL A 152 11.47 6.24 -22.34
C VAL A 152 11.55 7.38 -21.33
N ILE A 153 11.92 8.60 -21.76
CA ILE A 153 12.04 9.75 -20.86
C ILE A 153 10.66 10.13 -20.33
N GLN A 154 9.66 10.21 -21.21
CA GLN A 154 8.28 10.49 -20.82
C GLN A 154 7.72 9.42 -19.89
N ALA A 155 8.03 8.14 -20.15
CA ALA A 155 7.57 7.02 -19.32
C ALA A 155 8.13 7.03 -17.88
N THR A 156 9.22 7.75 -17.60
CA THR A 156 9.67 7.94 -16.20
C THR A 156 8.74 8.85 -15.39
N MET A 157 8.01 9.75 -16.05
CA MET A 157 7.16 10.75 -15.40
C MET A 157 5.67 10.52 -15.64
N GLN A 158 5.31 9.81 -16.70
CA GLN A 158 3.94 9.62 -17.16
C GLN A 158 3.68 8.17 -17.57
N ARG A 159 2.45 7.69 -17.33
CA ARG A 159 1.94 6.41 -17.81
C ARG A 159 0.73 6.63 -18.73
N THR A 160 0.55 5.77 -19.70
CA THR A 160 -0.56 5.82 -20.64
C THR A 160 -1.77 5.09 -20.05
N GLN A 161 -2.94 5.74 -20.05
CA GLN A 161 -4.20 5.17 -19.59
C GLN A 161 -5.35 5.52 -20.54
N THR A 162 -6.23 4.57 -20.77
CA THR A 162 -7.47 4.75 -21.53
C THR A 162 -8.55 5.34 -20.62
N LYS A 163 -9.08 6.51 -21.01
CA LYS A 163 -10.19 7.18 -20.33
C LYS A 163 -11.43 7.22 -21.21
N TYR A 164 -12.57 7.16 -20.52
CA TYR A 164 -13.90 7.20 -21.13
C TYR A 164 -14.45 8.60 -20.96
N TYR A 165 -14.72 9.26 -22.08
CA TYR A 165 -15.30 10.60 -22.07
C TYR A 165 -16.73 10.54 -22.59
N PHE A 166 -17.62 11.22 -21.88
CA PHE A 166 -18.91 11.60 -22.43
C PHE A 166 -18.68 12.75 -23.41
N PRO A 167 -19.06 12.62 -24.69
CA PRO A 167 -19.13 13.80 -25.54
C PRO A 167 -20.24 14.70 -24.99
N SER A 168 -19.88 15.73 -24.23
CA SER A 168 -20.79 16.83 -23.92
C SER A 168 -21.16 17.47 -25.26
N ASN A 169 -22.35 17.14 -25.76
CA ASN A 169 -22.92 17.81 -26.92
C ASN A 169 -23.19 19.26 -26.53
N LYS A 170 -22.17 20.13 -26.60
CA LYS A 170 -22.39 21.56 -26.74
C LYS A 170 -22.99 21.77 -28.12
N ARG A 171 -24.32 21.62 -28.23
CA ARG A 171 -25.11 22.03 -29.40
C ARG A 171 -24.87 23.53 -29.60
N THR A 172 -23.89 23.83 -30.43
CA THR A 172 -23.62 25.18 -30.93
C THR A 172 -24.25 25.21 -32.30
N GLY A 173 -25.40 25.88 -32.45
CA GLY A 173 -26.03 26.09 -33.76
C GLY A 173 -27.52 25.78 -33.83
N LYS A 174 -28.32 26.86 -33.71
CA LYS A 174 -29.53 27.22 -34.47
C LYS A 174 -30.12 26.12 -35.39
N TYR A 175 -31.38 25.74 -35.18
CA TYR A 175 -32.52 25.80 -36.12
C TYR A 175 -33.73 24.99 -35.57
N LYS A 176 -34.91 25.32 -36.13
CA LYS A 176 -36.27 25.29 -35.58
C LYS A 176 -36.91 23.90 -35.38
N THR A 177 -37.93 23.94 -34.52
CA THR A 177 -39.21 23.19 -34.52
C THR A 177 -39.50 22.39 -35.79
N ASP A 178 -39.74 21.08 -35.65
CA ASP A 178 -41.03 20.47 -36.03
C ASP A 178 -41.14 19.02 -35.56
N ASN A 179 -42.37 18.66 -35.21
CA ASN A 179 -42.79 17.40 -34.61
C ASN A 179 -42.40 16.20 -35.48
N SER A 180 -41.53 15.34 -34.96
CA SER A 180 -41.37 13.98 -35.42
C SER A 180 -41.07 13.08 -34.22
N SER A 181 -41.99 12.14 -34.00
CA SER A 181 -41.77 10.96 -33.18
C SER A 181 -40.51 10.24 -33.65
N LEU A 182 -39.47 10.22 -32.84
CA LEU A 182 -38.41 9.25 -32.97
C LEU A 182 -37.85 9.03 -31.57
N GLY A 183 -37.97 7.78 -31.08
CA GLY A 183 -37.43 7.38 -29.79
C GLY A 183 -35.99 7.85 -29.69
N ASN A 184 -35.72 8.73 -28.73
CA ASN A 184 -34.36 9.13 -28.43
C ASN A 184 -33.74 8.01 -27.58
N ASP A 185 -33.40 6.90 -28.23
CA ASP A 185 -32.32 6.03 -27.79
C ASP A 185 -31.06 6.90 -27.78
N PHE A 186 -30.87 7.63 -26.69
CA PHE A 186 -29.56 8.16 -26.34
C PHE A 186 -28.68 6.96 -26.04
N ASN A 187 -28.18 6.30 -27.09
CA ASN A 187 -27.00 5.48 -26.99
C ASN A 187 -25.93 6.39 -26.40
N LEU A 188 -25.69 6.24 -25.10
CA LEU A 188 -24.60 6.85 -24.35
C LEU A 188 -23.30 6.23 -24.88
N ILE A 189 -22.88 6.66 -26.08
CA ILE A 189 -21.66 6.15 -26.70
C ILE A 189 -20.50 6.83 -25.99
N TYR A 190 -19.92 6.11 -25.03
CA TYR A 190 -18.66 6.50 -24.44
C TYR A 190 -17.57 6.52 -25.51
N ARG A 191 -16.83 7.63 -25.61
CA ARG A 191 -15.65 7.69 -26.48
C ARG A 191 -14.42 7.33 -25.67
N LYS A 192 -13.67 6.35 -26.17
CA LYS A 192 -12.36 5.96 -25.62
C LYS A 192 -11.31 6.96 -26.11
N LYS A 193 -10.51 7.49 -25.20
CA LYS A 193 -9.34 8.30 -25.52
C LYS A 193 -8.17 7.84 -24.69
N ILE A 194 -7.03 7.66 -25.35
CA ILE A 194 -5.76 7.33 -24.70
C ILE A 194 -5.13 8.64 -24.22
N GLU A 195 -4.75 8.71 -22.95
CA GLU A 195 -4.10 9.88 -22.37
C GLU A 195 -2.89 9.49 -21.53
N ASN A 196 -1.88 10.36 -21.51
CA ASN A 196 -0.76 10.22 -20.61
C ASN A 196 -1.08 10.94 -19.30
N ILE A 197 -0.99 10.21 -18.19
CA ILE A 197 -1.20 10.72 -16.83
C ILE A 197 0.09 10.66 -16.05
N ASN A 198 0.28 11.59 -15.12
CA ASN A 198 1.47 11.61 -14.28
C ASN A 198 1.55 10.33 -13.44
N GLY A 199 2.70 9.66 -13.48
CA GLY A 199 2.91 8.38 -12.81
C GLY A 199 4.12 7.65 -13.39
N MET A 200 4.84 6.95 -12.54
CA MET A 200 6.02 6.18 -12.95
C MET A 200 5.57 4.93 -13.72
N ASN A 201 6.18 4.68 -14.87
CA ASN A 201 5.97 3.48 -15.66
C ASN A 201 7.00 2.38 -15.31
N ILE A 202 6.67 1.12 -15.59
CA ILE A 202 7.45 -0.10 -15.28
C ILE A 202 8.59 -0.29 -16.31
N LEU A 203 9.37 0.76 -16.54
CA LEU A 203 10.48 0.78 -17.50
C LEU A 203 11.63 -0.17 -17.12
N GLY A 204 11.73 -0.60 -15.85
CA GLY A 204 12.82 -1.44 -15.35
C GLY A 204 12.93 -2.80 -16.06
N ILE A 205 11.85 -3.31 -16.65
CA ILE A 205 11.83 -4.63 -17.29
C ILE A 205 12.49 -4.59 -18.68
N VAL A 206 12.37 -3.47 -19.42
CA VAL A 206 12.84 -3.37 -20.82
C VAL A 206 14.35 -3.17 -20.90
N ILE A 207 14.95 -2.42 -19.96
CA ILE A 207 16.41 -2.21 -19.92
C ILE A 207 17.14 -3.54 -19.64
N SER A 208 16.50 -4.43 -18.89
CA SER A 208 17.02 -5.76 -18.54
C SER A 208 17.18 -6.71 -19.72
N GLN A 209 16.61 -6.40 -20.89
CA GLN A 209 16.63 -7.25 -22.09
C GLN A 209 17.76 -6.90 -23.08
N LEU A 210 18.53 -5.83 -22.84
CA LEU A 210 19.56 -5.34 -23.78
C LEU A 210 20.93 -6.04 -23.67
N GLY A 211 21.03 -7.13 -22.88
CA GLY A 211 22.21 -7.99 -22.80
C GLY A 211 23.51 -7.23 -22.49
N GLU A 212 24.64 -7.66 -23.06
CA GLU A 212 25.97 -7.08 -22.80
C GLU A 212 26.11 -5.59 -23.17
N ARG A 213 25.27 -5.08 -24.08
CA ARG A 213 25.34 -3.68 -24.54
C ARG A 213 24.80 -2.68 -23.50
N ALA A 214 23.99 -3.14 -22.55
CA ALA A 214 23.43 -2.28 -21.49
C ALA A 214 24.22 -2.33 -20.18
N ARG A 215 25.36 -3.03 -20.12
CA ARG A 215 26.15 -3.19 -18.88
C ARG A 215 26.47 -1.85 -18.20
N ILE A 216 26.86 -0.84 -18.97
CA ILE A 216 27.15 0.52 -18.46
C ILE A 216 25.90 1.18 -17.85
N ILE A 217 24.74 0.99 -18.48
CA ILE A 217 23.45 1.54 -18.01
C ILE A 217 23.00 0.82 -16.74
N VAL A 218 23.12 -0.51 -16.71
CA VAL A 218 22.79 -1.33 -15.54
C VAL A 218 23.68 -0.95 -14.34
N GLU A 219 24.99 -0.79 -14.56
CA GLU A 219 25.94 -0.38 -13.51
C GLU A 219 25.66 1.03 -13.00
N PHE A 220 25.30 1.98 -13.88
CA PHE A 220 24.81 3.29 -13.48
C PHE A 220 23.56 3.20 -12.60
N PHE A 221 22.57 2.38 -12.96
CA PHE A 221 21.35 2.20 -12.16
C PHE A 221 21.59 1.49 -10.83
N ILE A 222 22.54 0.54 -10.75
CA ILE A 222 22.95 -0.09 -9.49
C ILE A 222 23.61 0.94 -8.55
N ILE A 223 24.43 1.84 -9.08
CA ILE A 223 25.02 2.92 -8.27
C ILE A 223 23.93 3.91 -7.83
N LEU A 224 23.01 4.26 -8.72
CA LEU A 224 21.86 5.11 -8.40
C LEU A 224 20.97 4.46 -7.32
N GLU A 225 20.73 3.15 -7.40
CA GLU A 225 20.03 2.35 -6.38
C GLU A 225 20.76 2.45 -5.03
N ALA A 226 22.09 2.30 -5.00
CA ALA A 226 22.87 2.43 -3.76
C ALA A 226 22.74 3.84 -3.15
N VAL A 227 22.76 4.90 -3.97
CA VAL A 227 22.53 6.28 -3.52
C VAL A 227 21.11 6.46 -2.99
N ILE A 228 20.11 5.91 -3.69
CA ILE A 228 18.72 5.93 -3.24
C ILE A 228 18.58 5.20 -1.90
N MET A 229 19.20 4.04 -1.71
CA MET A 229 19.16 3.29 -0.45
C MET A 229 19.79 4.07 0.72
N GLN A 230 20.85 4.83 0.47
CA GLN A 230 21.43 5.72 1.48
C GLN A 230 20.48 6.87 1.85
N LEU A 231 19.78 7.44 0.86
CA LEU A 231 18.76 8.48 1.05
C LEU A 231 17.56 7.91 1.82
N VAL A 232 17.11 6.71 1.48
CA VAL A 232 16.05 5.96 2.16
C VAL A 232 16.39 5.70 3.62
N GLY A 233 17.64 5.32 3.94
CA GLY A 233 18.08 5.14 5.32
C GLY A 233 17.86 6.40 6.17
N THR A 234 17.91 7.59 5.56
CA THR A 234 17.58 8.85 6.23
C THR A 234 16.06 9.03 6.38
N PHE A 235 15.27 8.71 5.36
CA PHE A 235 13.80 8.78 5.44
C PHE A 235 13.18 7.74 6.38
N MET A 236 13.80 6.59 6.58
CA MET A 236 13.35 5.58 7.56
C MET A 236 13.22 6.18 8.96
N TRP A 237 14.11 7.11 9.35
CA TRP A 237 14.01 7.80 10.64
C TRP A 237 12.85 8.79 10.73
N LEU A 238 12.31 9.24 9.60
CA LEU A 238 11.11 10.07 9.51
C LEU A 238 9.82 9.23 9.54
N THR A 239 9.89 7.92 9.26
CA THR A 239 8.75 6.99 9.23
C THR A 239 7.92 6.97 10.52
N PRO A 240 8.49 6.93 11.74
CA PRO A 240 7.71 6.98 12.97
C PRO A 240 6.83 8.24 13.06
N LEU A 241 7.36 9.40 12.65
CA LEU A 241 6.60 10.65 12.62
C LEU A 241 5.49 10.60 11.56
N GLY A 242 5.77 10.03 10.39
CA GLY A 242 4.78 9.82 9.33
C GLY A 242 3.60 8.95 9.78
N ILE A 243 3.88 7.86 10.52
CA ILE A 243 2.86 6.96 11.07
C ILE A 243 1.96 7.67 12.08
N VAL A 244 2.53 8.47 13.01
CA VAL A 244 1.74 9.26 13.97
C VAL A 244 0.75 10.18 13.24
N SER A 245 1.27 10.95 12.28
CA SER A 245 0.49 11.90 11.48
C SER A 245 -0.63 11.23 10.70
N LEU A 246 -0.31 10.13 10.01
CA LEU A 246 -1.27 9.39 9.20
C LEU A 246 -2.41 8.78 10.02
N ILE A 247 -2.08 8.15 11.16
CA ILE A 247 -3.10 7.55 12.03
C ILE A 247 -3.97 8.64 12.65
N ALA A 248 -3.36 9.73 13.14
CA ALA A 248 -4.08 10.81 13.77
C ALA A 248 -5.04 11.50 12.78
N GLY A 249 -4.59 11.86 11.58
CA GLY A 249 -5.45 12.54 10.62
C GLY A 249 -6.50 11.62 9.99
N ASN A 250 -6.18 10.37 9.66
CA ASN A 250 -7.19 9.41 9.20
C ASN A 250 -8.29 9.16 10.26
N LEU A 251 -7.95 9.19 11.55
CA LEU A 251 -8.93 9.04 12.62
C LEU A 251 -9.86 10.27 12.78
N LEU A 252 -9.39 11.46 12.39
CA LEU A 252 -10.15 12.70 12.42
C LEU A 252 -11.11 12.84 11.23
N GLU A 253 -10.81 12.21 10.09
CA GLU A 253 -11.68 12.22 8.90
C GLU A 253 -12.94 11.35 9.08
N LEU A 254 -12.93 10.39 10.01
CA LEU A 254 -14.07 9.51 10.27
C LEU A 254 -15.14 10.23 11.12
N THR A 255 -16.33 10.51 10.58
CA THR A 255 -17.41 11.21 11.29
C THR A 255 -18.10 10.36 12.37
N ASP A 256 -18.30 9.05 12.13
CA ASP A 256 -19.14 8.19 12.98
C ASP A 256 -18.40 6.95 13.50
N LEU A 257 -17.78 7.02 14.68
CA LEU A 257 -16.93 5.94 15.20
C LEU A 257 -17.68 4.65 15.52
N SER A 258 -18.91 4.68 16.03
CA SER A 258 -19.56 3.45 16.51
C SER A 258 -19.75 2.44 15.38
N ASP A 259 -20.38 2.88 14.30
CA ASP A 259 -20.82 1.98 13.24
C ASP A 259 -19.71 1.77 12.20
N THR A 260 -18.89 2.81 11.94
CA THR A 260 -17.73 2.66 11.06
C THR A 260 -16.59 1.89 11.73
N ALA A 261 -16.35 2.03 13.05
CA ALA A 261 -15.28 1.28 13.71
C ALA A 261 -15.61 -0.20 13.80
N ALA A 262 -16.86 -0.59 14.07
CA ALA A 262 -17.26 -2.01 14.06
C ALA A 262 -17.01 -2.63 12.67
N THR A 263 -17.39 -1.92 11.61
CA THR A 263 -17.21 -2.35 10.23
C THR A 263 -15.73 -2.42 9.83
N LEU A 264 -14.94 -1.39 10.18
CA LEU A 264 -13.49 -1.36 9.93
C LEU A 264 -12.75 -2.44 10.73
N LEU A 265 -13.15 -2.69 11.98
CA LEU A 265 -12.58 -3.76 12.79
C LEU A 265 -12.90 -5.14 12.22
N LEU A 266 -14.11 -5.36 11.71
CA LEU A 266 -14.47 -6.60 11.02
C LEU A 266 -13.64 -6.79 9.75
N TYR A 267 -13.40 -5.73 8.98
CA TYR A 267 -12.49 -5.75 7.83
C TYR A 267 -11.06 -6.11 8.27
N VAL A 268 -10.50 -5.41 9.26
CA VAL A 268 -9.15 -5.69 9.79
C VAL A 268 -9.05 -7.13 10.30
N PHE A 269 -10.05 -7.63 11.02
CA PHE A 269 -10.11 -9.00 11.51
C PHE A 269 -10.11 -10.01 10.37
N THR A 270 -10.89 -9.75 9.31
CA THR A 270 -10.95 -10.60 8.11
C THR A 270 -9.59 -10.66 7.42
N VAL A 271 -8.94 -9.51 7.25
CA VAL A 271 -7.60 -9.40 6.65
C VAL A 271 -6.55 -10.12 7.51
N LEU A 272 -6.51 -9.88 8.82
CA LEU A 272 -5.58 -10.53 9.73
C LEU A 272 -5.76 -12.06 9.74
N SER A 273 -7.02 -12.53 9.71
CA SER A 273 -7.32 -13.96 9.62
C SER A 273 -6.84 -14.56 8.30
N ALA A 274 -7.02 -13.84 7.18
CA ALA A 274 -6.51 -14.27 5.88
C ALA A 274 -4.99 -14.35 5.84
N LEU A 275 -4.29 -13.33 6.38
CA LEU A 275 -2.83 -13.36 6.51
C LEU A 275 -2.39 -14.51 7.41
N PHE A 276 -3.06 -14.71 8.54
CA PHE A 276 -2.73 -15.80 9.47
C PHE A 276 -2.85 -17.16 8.79
N ILE A 277 -3.96 -17.43 8.10
CA ILE A 277 -4.16 -18.68 7.36
C ILE A 277 -3.10 -18.82 6.26
N HIS A 278 -2.82 -17.77 5.51
CA HIS A 278 -1.82 -17.83 4.44
C HIS A 278 -0.40 -18.13 4.97
N THR A 279 0.02 -17.43 6.03
CA THR A 279 1.37 -17.58 6.61
C THR A 279 1.55 -18.90 7.35
N PHE A 280 0.55 -19.35 8.13
CA PHE A 280 0.71 -20.54 8.98
C PHE A 280 0.23 -21.85 8.35
N LEU A 281 -0.65 -21.79 7.36
CA LEU A 281 -1.16 -22.98 6.68
C LEU A 281 -0.62 -23.08 5.26
N THR A 282 -0.86 -22.06 4.43
CA THR A 282 -0.61 -22.15 2.99
C THR A 282 0.88 -22.17 2.66
N MET A 283 1.68 -21.29 3.24
CA MET A 283 3.13 -21.23 3.02
C MET A 283 3.86 -22.52 3.48
N PRO A 284 3.64 -23.04 4.72
CA PRO A 284 4.19 -24.32 5.15
C PRO A 284 3.75 -25.50 4.29
N LEU A 285 2.50 -25.52 3.81
CA LEU A 285 1.98 -26.58 2.94
C LEU A 285 2.67 -26.57 1.58
N ILE A 286 2.84 -25.38 0.97
CA ILE A 286 3.59 -25.23 -0.28
C ILE A 286 5.04 -25.68 -0.07
N TYR A 287 5.70 -25.24 1.01
CA TYR A 287 7.05 -25.68 1.33
C TYR A 287 7.16 -27.20 1.47
N PHE A 288 6.24 -27.83 2.21
CA PHE A 288 6.20 -29.28 2.39
C PHE A 288 5.96 -30.01 1.06
N LEU A 289 5.09 -29.51 0.20
CA LEU A 289 4.78 -30.12 -1.08
C LEU A 289 6.00 -30.17 -2.02
N PHE A 290 6.77 -29.07 -2.09
CA PHE A 290 7.95 -28.98 -2.95
C PHE A 290 9.20 -29.63 -2.36
N THR A 291 9.44 -29.49 -1.06
CA THR A 291 10.69 -29.99 -0.44
C THR A 291 10.54 -31.35 0.22
N ARG A 292 9.31 -31.82 0.48
CA ARG A 292 8.97 -33.01 1.30
C ARG A 292 9.68 -33.04 2.66
N LYS A 293 10.09 -31.87 3.17
CA LYS A 293 10.72 -31.69 4.48
C LYS A 293 9.77 -30.98 5.42
N ASN A 294 9.89 -31.26 6.72
CA ASN A 294 9.06 -30.63 7.73
C ASN A 294 9.27 -29.09 7.72
N PRO A 295 8.25 -28.28 7.39
CA PRO A 295 8.36 -26.83 7.33
C PRO A 295 8.66 -26.19 8.69
N LEU A 296 8.26 -26.82 9.80
CA LEU A 296 8.43 -26.29 11.16
C LEU A 296 9.89 -26.16 11.62
N LYS A 297 10.85 -26.67 10.83
CA LYS A 297 12.28 -26.49 11.09
C LYS A 297 12.86 -25.21 10.45
N VAL A 298 12.11 -24.57 9.56
CA VAL A 298 12.55 -23.41 8.76
C VAL A 298 11.81 -22.14 9.15
N PHE A 299 10.53 -22.24 9.50
CA PHE A 299 9.71 -21.16 10.04
C PHE A 299 9.87 -21.06 11.55
#